data_AF-F3L0L2-F1
#
_entry.id   AF-F3L0L2-F1
#
_cell.length_a   1.000
_cell.length_b   1.000
_cell.length_c   1.000
_cell.angle_alpha   90.00
_cell.angle_beta   90.00
_cell.angle_gamma   90.00
#
_symmetry.space_group_name_H-M   'P 1'
#
loop_
_entity.id
_entity.type
_entity.pdbx_description
1 polymer ?
#
loop_
_entity_poly.entity_id
_entity_poly.type
_entity_poly.pdbx_seq_one_letter_code
_entity_poly.pdbx_strand_id
1 'polypeptide(L)'
;MQILAQTIVGPVAAFFTFIGSMGNIPLAAVLFGQGVSFAGVMAFIFSDLVVFPVLRIQAQYYGWKMAIYILIVFLCALVGVSLVMHYGLDLLGHLPDASGFQSMTDREFFNIDYTFFLNLLFLALTTAFIVWQYYKKEKSMSTNRSLGDWILLSLSIVAYGWLAIGVAVLPFF
;
A
#
# COMPACT_ATOMS: atom_id res chain seq x y z
N MET A 1 -24.25 -18.86 -8.37
CA MET A 1 -24.72 -17.48 -8.60
C MET A 1 -24.16 -16.45 -7.61
N GLN A 2 -23.73 -16.83 -6.40
CA GLN A 2 -23.14 -15.87 -5.45
C GLN A 2 -21.70 -15.43 -5.80
N ILE A 3 -20.91 -16.31 -6.39
CA ILE A 3 -19.50 -16.05 -6.74
C ILE A 3 -19.38 -14.95 -7.81
N LEU A 4 -20.25 -15.00 -8.84
CA LEU A 4 -20.26 -14.00 -9.91
C LEU A 4 -20.65 -12.61 -9.38
N ALA A 5 -21.59 -12.55 -8.44
CA ALA A 5 -21.98 -11.31 -7.79
C ALA A 5 -20.84 -10.72 -6.94
N GLN A 6 -20.14 -11.55 -6.15
CA GLN A 6 -19.00 -11.10 -5.34
C GLN A 6 -17.83 -10.58 -6.19
N THR A 7 -17.52 -11.21 -7.32
CA THR A 7 -16.46 -10.78 -8.23
C THR A 7 -16.74 -9.43 -8.89
N ILE A 8 -18.02 -9.05 -9.04
CA ILE A 8 -18.43 -7.76 -9.63
C ILE A 8 -18.53 -6.67 -8.55
N VAL A 9 -19.03 -7.02 -7.35
CA VAL A 9 -19.22 -6.06 -6.26
C VAL A 9 -17.90 -5.55 -5.69
N GLY A 10 -16.88 -6.40 -5.60
CA GLY A 10 -15.54 -6.01 -5.11
C GLY A 10 -14.93 -4.85 -5.90
N PRO A 11 -14.79 -4.96 -7.23
CA PRO A 11 -14.26 -3.89 -8.07
C PRO A 11 -15.11 -2.62 -8.06
N VAL A 12 -16.44 -2.74 -8.02
CA VAL A 12 -17.34 -1.58 -7.97
C VAL A 12 -17.18 -0.83 -6.64
N ALA A 13 -17.11 -1.53 -5.51
CA ALA A 13 -16.87 -0.91 -4.21
C ALA A 13 -15.51 -0.19 -4.18
N ALA A 14 -14.45 -0.85 -4.63
CA ALA A 14 -13.10 -0.30 -4.71
C ALA A 14 -13.01 0.94 -5.63
N PHE A 15 -13.73 0.95 -6.75
CA PHE A 15 -13.84 2.09 -7.66
C PHE A 15 -14.38 3.34 -6.96
N PHE A 16 -15.39 3.18 -6.09
CA PHE A 16 -16.00 4.30 -5.37
C PHE A 16 -15.22 4.75 -4.14
N THR A 17 -14.41 3.87 -3.52
CA THR A 17 -13.69 4.21 -2.28
C THR A 17 -12.43 5.06 -2.47
N PHE A 18 -11.97 5.39 -3.68
CA PHE A 18 -10.75 6.21 -3.89
C PHE A 18 -9.50 5.70 -3.14
N ILE A 19 -9.43 4.40 -2.85
CA ILE A 19 -8.31 3.77 -2.15
C ILE A 19 -7.42 3.09 -3.19
N GLY A 20 -6.15 3.49 -3.27
CA GLY A 20 -5.15 2.82 -4.11
C GLY A 20 -4.72 1.45 -3.54
N SER A 21 -3.96 0.67 -4.31
CA SER A 21 -3.47 -0.69 -4.00
C SER A 21 -3.24 -0.99 -2.52
N MET A 22 -2.48 -0.12 -1.83
CA MET A 22 -2.04 -0.34 -0.45
C MET A 22 -3.18 -0.35 0.58
N GLY A 23 -4.24 0.42 0.39
CA GLY A 23 -5.35 0.47 1.35
C GLY A 23 -6.39 -0.63 1.14
N ASN A 24 -6.45 -1.23 -0.06
CA ASN A 24 -7.36 -2.34 -0.35
C ASN A 24 -6.85 -3.67 0.22
N ILE A 25 -5.53 -3.83 0.43
CA ILE A 25 -4.94 -5.08 0.94
C ILE A 25 -5.42 -5.45 2.36
N PRO A 26 -5.44 -4.54 3.36
CA PRO A 26 -5.97 -4.86 4.70
C PRO A 26 -7.46 -5.22 4.67
N LEU A 27 -8.26 -4.54 3.84
CA LEU A 27 -9.68 -4.82 3.71
C LEU A 27 -9.92 -6.16 2.99
N ALA A 28 -9.13 -6.47 1.96
CA ALA A 28 -9.14 -7.76 1.28
C ALA A 28 -8.83 -8.91 2.24
N ALA A 29 -7.85 -8.71 3.13
CA ALA A 29 -7.50 -9.67 4.18
C ALA A 29 -8.66 -9.90 5.16
N VAL A 30 -9.37 -8.84 5.58
CA VAL A 30 -10.58 -8.97 6.41
C VAL A 30 -11.68 -9.70 5.64
N LEU A 31 -11.92 -9.37 4.37
CA LEU A 31 -12.93 -10.04 3.54
C LEU A 31 -12.61 -11.53 3.32
N PHE A 32 -11.34 -11.89 3.16
CA PHE A 32 -10.90 -13.28 3.10
C PHE A 32 -11.23 -14.03 4.38
N GLY A 33 -10.96 -13.42 5.54
CA GLY A 33 -11.34 -13.97 6.86
C GLY A 33 -12.86 -14.06 7.09
N GLN A 34 -13.65 -13.26 6.37
CA GLN A 34 -15.12 -13.29 6.41
C GLN A 34 -15.75 -14.25 5.37
N GLY A 35 -14.93 -15.06 4.67
CA GLY A 35 -15.41 -16.09 3.75
C GLY A 35 -15.68 -15.61 2.32
N VAL A 36 -15.15 -14.46 1.91
CA VAL A 36 -15.12 -14.08 0.48
C VAL A 36 -14.17 -15.01 -0.27
N SER A 37 -14.59 -15.45 -1.47
CA SER A 37 -13.78 -16.34 -2.30
C SER A 37 -12.40 -15.74 -2.61
N PHE A 38 -11.39 -16.59 -2.76
CA PHE A 38 -10.03 -16.18 -3.13
C PHE A 38 -10.04 -15.32 -4.41
N ALA A 39 -10.85 -15.68 -5.41
CA ALA A 39 -11.02 -14.88 -6.62
C ALA A 39 -11.52 -13.46 -6.34
N GLY A 40 -12.50 -13.30 -5.43
CA GLY A 40 -13.04 -12.00 -5.03
C GLY A 40 -12.01 -11.14 -4.30
N VAL A 41 -11.19 -11.74 -3.44
CA VAL A 41 -10.11 -11.05 -2.72
C VAL A 41 -9.02 -10.59 -3.68
N MET A 42 -8.60 -11.44 -4.62
CA MET A 42 -7.63 -11.06 -5.65
C MET A 42 -8.16 -9.96 -6.58
N ALA A 43 -9.42 -10.05 -7.00
CA ALA A 43 -10.07 -9.00 -7.80
C ALA A 43 -10.17 -7.67 -7.03
N PHE A 44 -10.38 -7.72 -5.72
CA PHE A 44 -10.44 -6.53 -4.87
C PHE A 44 -9.08 -5.85 -4.68
N ILE A 45 -8.01 -6.62 -4.45
CA ILE A 45 -6.63 -6.10 -4.33
C ILE A 45 -6.22 -5.38 -5.62
N PHE A 46 -6.45 -6.03 -6.76
CA PHE A 46 -6.06 -5.51 -8.07
C PHE A 46 -7.06 -4.53 -8.70
N SER A 47 -8.17 -4.23 -8.03
CA SER A 47 -9.16 -3.28 -8.55
C SER A 47 -8.61 -1.85 -8.65
N ASP A 48 -7.48 -1.57 -8.01
CA ASP A 48 -6.78 -0.31 -8.07
C ASP A 48 -6.23 0.04 -9.47
N LEU A 49 -5.97 -0.96 -10.31
CA LEU A 49 -5.64 -0.82 -11.74
C LEU A 49 -6.76 -0.12 -12.53
N VAL A 50 -7.97 -0.10 -11.99
CA VAL A 50 -9.18 0.44 -12.62
C VAL A 50 -9.76 1.58 -11.78
N VAL A 51 -8.94 2.37 -11.08
CA VAL A 51 -9.43 3.46 -10.22
C VAL A 51 -9.70 4.76 -11.00
N PHE A 52 -10.71 5.52 -10.58
CA PHE A 52 -11.16 6.74 -11.27
C PHE A 52 -10.03 7.77 -11.52
N PRO A 53 -9.15 8.09 -10.55
CA PRO A 53 -7.93 8.86 -10.80
C PRO A 53 -7.07 8.37 -11.98
N VAL A 54 -6.83 7.05 -12.06
CA VAL A 54 -6.06 6.45 -13.16
C VAL A 54 -6.81 6.64 -14.47
N LEU A 55 -8.13 6.45 -14.46
CA LEU A 55 -8.97 6.66 -15.64
C LEU A 55 -8.96 8.12 -16.11
N ARG A 56 -8.99 9.07 -15.18
CA ARG A 56 -8.93 10.51 -15.47
C ARG A 56 -7.59 10.88 -16.12
N ILE A 57 -6.49 10.32 -15.62
CA ILE A 57 -5.16 10.48 -16.23
C ILE A 57 -5.20 9.90 -17.66
N GLN A 58 -5.64 8.66 -17.83
CA GLN A 58 -5.73 8.04 -19.16
C GLN A 58 -6.65 8.80 -20.12
N ALA A 59 -7.77 9.35 -19.64
CA ALA A 59 -8.68 10.18 -20.42
C ALA A 59 -8.06 11.52 -20.83
N GLN A 60 -7.16 12.07 -20.02
CA GLN A 60 -6.43 13.29 -20.33
C GLN A 60 -5.32 13.06 -21.38
N TYR A 61 -4.68 11.89 -21.38
CA TYR A 61 -3.63 11.56 -22.35
C TYR A 61 -4.15 10.96 -23.67
N TYR A 62 -5.16 10.08 -23.62
CA TYR A 62 -5.64 9.30 -24.76
C TYR A 62 -7.07 9.62 -25.20
N GLY A 63 -7.77 10.49 -24.46
CA GLY A 63 -9.19 10.79 -24.67
C GLY A 63 -10.13 9.75 -24.03
N TRP A 64 -11.36 10.19 -23.74
CA TRP A 64 -12.35 9.40 -22.99
C TRP A 64 -12.70 8.05 -23.64
N LYS A 65 -12.75 7.98 -24.97
CA LYS A 65 -13.07 6.74 -25.70
C LYS A 65 -12.00 5.66 -25.50
N MET A 66 -10.72 6.05 -25.54
CA MET A 66 -9.60 5.13 -25.34
C MET A 66 -9.44 4.77 -23.87
N ALA A 67 -9.66 5.71 -22.94
CA ALA A 67 -9.59 5.44 -21.51
C ALA A 67 -10.61 4.37 -21.07
N ILE A 68 -11.85 4.42 -21.59
CA ILE A 68 -12.87 3.41 -21.33
C ILE A 68 -12.49 2.06 -21.96
N TYR A 69 -11.91 2.06 -23.17
CA TYR A 69 -11.42 0.82 -23.79
C TYR A 69 -10.34 0.15 -22.93
N ILE A 70 -9.35 0.91 -22.47
CA ILE A 70 -8.27 0.42 -21.59
C ILE A 70 -8.84 -0.10 -20.27
N LEU A 71 -9.83 0.59 -19.69
CA LEU A 71 -10.53 0.13 -18.49
C LEU A 71 -11.17 -1.24 -18.71
N ILE A 72 -11.88 -1.44 -19.82
CA ILE A 72 -12.56 -2.71 -20.10
C ILE A 72 -11.53 -3.83 -20.28
N VAL A 73 -10.45 -3.57 -21.01
CA VAL A 73 -9.37 -4.54 -21.21
C VAL A 73 -8.73 -4.93 -19.88
N PHE A 74 -8.42 -3.97 -19.00
CA PHE A 74 -7.88 -4.26 -17.69
C PHE A 74 -8.88 -5.02 -16.82
N LEU A 75 -10.15 -4.66 -16.82
CA LEU A 75 -11.18 -5.37 -16.06
C LEU A 75 -11.31 -6.83 -16.52
N CYS A 76 -11.33 -7.08 -17.83
CA CYS A 76 -11.35 -8.44 -18.37
C CYS A 76 -10.09 -9.23 -18.00
N ALA A 77 -8.91 -8.60 -18.05
CA ALA A 77 -7.66 -9.23 -17.66
C ALA A 77 -7.65 -9.57 -16.16
N LEU A 78 -8.13 -8.67 -15.30
CA LEU A 78 -8.25 -8.89 -13.86
C LEU A 78 -9.17 -10.06 -13.52
N VAL A 79 -10.36 -10.08 -14.12
CA VAL A 79 -11.31 -11.18 -13.95
C VAL A 79 -10.68 -12.49 -14.45
N GLY A 80 -10.04 -12.47 -15.62
CA GLY A 80 -9.34 -13.63 -16.18
C GLY A 80 -8.25 -14.17 -15.26
N VAL A 81 -7.34 -13.31 -14.80
CA VAL A 81 -6.24 -13.70 -13.88
C VAL A 81 -6.80 -14.22 -12.56
N SER A 82 -7.81 -13.56 -11.98
CA SER A 82 -8.42 -14.00 -10.72
C SER A 82 -9.06 -15.39 -10.82
N LEU A 83 -9.75 -15.68 -11.93
CA LEU A 83 -10.36 -16.98 -12.19
C LEU A 83 -9.30 -18.04 -12.48
N VAL A 84 -8.32 -17.75 -13.33
CA VAL A 84 -7.22 -18.67 -13.65
C VAL A 84 -6.42 -19.00 -12.39
N MET A 85 -6.15 -18.02 -11.53
CA MET A 85 -5.49 -18.26 -10.24
C MET A 85 -6.35 -19.13 -9.33
N HIS A 86 -7.66 -18.83 -9.20
CA HIS A 86 -8.55 -19.61 -8.35
C HIS A 86 -8.67 -21.07 -8.81
N TYR A 87 -8.97 -21.30 -10.09
CA TYR A 87 -9.09 -22.63 -10.65
C TYR A 87 -7.74 -23.34 -10.79
N GLY A 88 -6.66 -22.61 -11.08
CA GLY A 88 -5.31 -23.18 -11.13
C GLY A 88 -4.85 -23.70 -9.77
N LEU A 89 -5.15 -22.96 -8.70
CA LEU A 89 -4.83 -23.37 -7.32
C LEU A 89 -5.75 -24.48 -6.81
N ASP A 90 -7.03 -24.47 -7.21
CA ASP A 90 -7.98 -25.55 -6.95
C ASP A 90 -7.52 -26.87 -7.59
N LEU A 91 -7.06 -26.83 -8.85
CA LEU A 91 -6.52 -28.00 -9.54
C LEU A 91 -5.21 -28.54 -8.92
N LEU A 92 -4.40 -27.67 -8.31
CA LEU A 92 -3.19 -28.08 -7.59
C LEU A 92 -3.45 -28.53 -6.14
N GLY A 93 -4.71 -28.49 -5.67
CA GLY A 93 -5.07 -28.81 -4.28
C GLY A 93 -4.41 -27.87 -3.25
N HIS A 94 -3.89 -26.72 -3.71
CA HIS A 94 -3.23 -25.69 -2.92
C HIS A 94 -4.15 -24.47 -2.80
N LEU A 95 -5.44 -24.70 -2.58
CA LEU A 95 -6.32 -23.62 -2.17
C LEU A 95 -5.84 -23.14 -0.79
N PRO A 96 -5.47 -21.85 -0.64
CA PRO A 96 -5.14 -21.31 0.66
C PRO A 96 -6.37 -21.46 1.55
N ASP A 97 -6.27 -22.32 2.56
CA ASP A 97 -7.35 -22.55 3.49
C ASP A 97 -7.52 -21.28 4.35
N ALA A 98 -8.72 -20.69 4.33
CA ALA A 98 -9.03 -19.46 5.05
C ALA A 98 -8.90 -19.63 6.58
N SER A 99 -8.83 -20.89 7.05
CA SER A 99 -8.58 -21.29 8.42
C SER A 99 -7.19 -20.88 8.94
N GLY A 100 -6.19 -20.75 8.06
CA GLY A 100 -4.83 -20.33 8.40
C GLY A 100 -4.63 -18.81 8.43
N PHE A 101 -5.62 -18.03 8.01
CA PHE A 101 -5.60 -16.56 8.07
C PHE A 101 -6.02 -16.08 9.47
N GLN A 102 -5.43 -16.69 10.50
CA GLN A 102 -5.51 -16.19 11.86
C GLN A 102 -4.81 -14.83 11.88
N SER A 103 -5.63 -13.82 12.16
CA SER A 103 -5.26 -12.57 12.81
C SER A 103 -4.15 -11.73 12.16
N MET A 104 -4.53 -10.99 11.12
CA MET A 104 -3.95 -9.64 10.89
C MET A 104 -4.14 -8.69 12.09
N THR A 105 -4.97 -9.09 13.07
CA THR A 105 -5.16 -8.46 14.37
C THR A 105 -4.04 -8.77 15.36
N ASP A 106 -3.30 -9.87 15.21
CA ASP A 106 -2.16 -10.25 16.07
C ASP A 106 -0.84 -9.97 15.37
N ARG A 107 -0.74 -8.84 14.66
CA ARG A 107 0.58 -8.33 14.29
C ARG A 107 1.22 -7.77 15.56
N GLU A 108 2.09 -8.55 16.19
CA GLU A 108 3.06 -7.99 17.12
C GLU A 108 3.84 -6.90 16.37
N PHE A 109 3.49 -5.64 16.61
CA PHE A 109 4.13 -4.48 15.96
C PHE A 109 5.62 -4.39 16.27
N PHE A 110 6.08 -5.13 17.28
CA PHE A 110 7.47 -5.17 17.76
C PHE A 110 7.96 -6.62 17.87
N ASN A 111 8.30 -7.22 16.73
CA ASN A 111 8.98 -8.50 16.69
C ASN A 111 10.44 -8.32 16.27
N ILE A 112 11.37 -9.02 16.92
CA ILE A 112 12.81 -8.98 16.60
C ILE A 112 13.06 -9.90 15.40
N ASP A 113 12.51 -9.50 14.27
CA ASP A 113 12.60 -10.20 13.01
C ASP A 113 13.65 -9.59 12.10
N TYR A 114 13.88 -10.22 10.95
CA TYR A 114 14.75 -9.70 9.90
C TYR A 114 14.41 -8.25 9.50
N THR A 115 13.13 -7.87 9.54
CA THR A 115 12.67 -6.50 9.30
C THR A 115 13.26 -5.50 10.29
N PHE A 116 13.40 -5.87 11.57
CA PHE A 116 14.01 -5.03 12.59
C PHE A 116 15.50 -4.79 12.31
N PHE A 117 16.25 -5.85 11.97
CA PHE A 117 17.65 -5.73 11.57
C PHE A 117 17.84 -4.92 10.28
N LEU A 118 16.94 -5.10 9.31
CA LEU A 118 16.97 -4.35 8.05
C LEU A 118 16.68 -2.85 8.30
N ASN A 119 15.72 -2.53 9.16
CA ASN A 119 15.44 -1.16 9.59
C ASN A 119 16.64 -0.53 10.30
N LEU A 120 17.31 -1.28 11.18
CA LEU A 120 18.50 -0.81 11.88
C LEU A 120 19.65 -0.54 10.89
N LEU A 121 19.84 -1.42 9.91
CA LEU A 121 20.83 -1.24 8.85
C LEU A 121 20.53 0.00 8.00
N PHE A 122 19.28 0.21 7.60
CA PHE A 122 18.90 1.42 6.86
C PHE A 122 19.09 2.68 7.69
N LEU A 123 18.73 2.68 8.97
CA LEU A 123 19.01 3.80 9.87
C LEU A 123 20.51 4.08 10.01
N ALA A 124 21.34 3.03 10.12
CA ALA A 124 22.79 3.17 10.15
C ALA A 124 23.33 3.76 8.85
N LEU A 125 22.83 3.33 7.68
CA LEU A 125 23.21 3.90 6.39
C LEU A 125 22.77 5.36 6.25
N THR A 126 21.54 5.70 6.66
CA THR A 126 21.03 7.07 6.62
C THR A 126 21.85 7.99 7.52
N THR A 127 22.13 7.57 8.76
CA THR A 127 22.95 8.36 9.69
C THR A 127 24.39 8.51 9.20
N ALA A 128 25.01 7.45 8.67
CA ALA A 128 26.33 7.53 8.04
C ALA A 128 26.34 8.51 6.86
N PHE A 129 25.31 8.48 6.00
CA PHE A 129 25.20 9.38 4.85
C PHE A 129 24.98 10.83 5.27
N ILE A 130 24.16 11.08 6.29
CA ILE A 130 23.94 12.40 6.86
C ILE A 130 25.25 12.94 7.45
N VAL A 131 25.94 12.15 8.28
CA VAL A 131 27.22 12.54 8.89
C VAL A 131 28.26 12.83 7.80
N TRP A 132 28.36 11.98 6.78
CA TRP A 132 29.23 12.20 5.63
C TRP A 132 28.88 13.49 4.86
N GLN A 133 27.60 13.77 4.63
CA GLN A 133 27.14 15.02 4.04
C GLN A 133 27.47 16.23 4.90
N TYR A 134 27.31 16.15 6.23
CA TYR A 134 27.66 17.23 7.16
C TYR A 134 29.15 17.55 7.12
N TYR A 135 30.03 16.55 7.18
CA TYR A 135 31.47 16.75 7.04
C TYR A 135 31.86 17.36 5.68
N LYS A 136 31.10 17.06 4.63
CA LYS A 136 31.32 17.65 3.29
C LYS A 136 30.78 19.09 3.17
N LYS A 137 29.80 19.47 3.99
CA LYS A 137 29.14 20.80 4.00
C LYS A 137 29.90 21.87 4.81
N GLU A 138 30.92 21.48 5.57
CA GLU A 138 31.72 22.38 6.40
C GLU A 138 32.55 23.41 5.60
N LYS A 139 32.50 23.37 4.25
CA LYS A 139 33.21 24.32 3.37
C LYS A 139 32.35 25.39 2.70
N SER A 140 31.04 25.48 2.96
CA SER A 140 30.21 26.58 2.43
C SER A 140 28.92 26.84 3.21
N MET A 141 29.01 27.23 4.49
CA MET A 141 27.85 27.79 5.20
C MET A 141 27.72 29.30 4.88
N SER A 142 26.97 29.62 3.83
CA SER A 142 26.46 30.97 3.58
C SER A 142 25.23 31.21 4.47
N THR A 143 25.33 32.17 5.37
CA THR A 143 24.27 32.61 6.29
C THR A 143 23.32 33.55 5.55
N ASN A 144 22.35 33.01 4.83
CA ASN A 144 21.13 33.74 4.51
C ASN A 144 19.94 32.78 4.54
N ARG A 145 19.26 32.69 5.69
CA ARG A 145 18.12 31.78 5.87
C ARG A 145 16.92 32.35 5.12
N SER A 146 16.50 31.66 4.06
CA SER A 146 15.27 31.97 3.35
C SER A 146 14.06 31.63 4.22
N LEU A 147 12.94 32.36 4.07
CA LEU A 147 11.69 32.07 4.77
C LEU A 147 11.22 30.62 4.58
N GLY A 148 11.53 30.03 3.41
CA GLY A 148 11.27 28.61 3.15
C GLY A 148 12.08 27.67 4.05
N ASP A 149 13.34 27.99 4.34
CA ASP A 149 14.19 27.17 5.21
C ASP A 149 13.67 27.18 6.65
N TRP A 150 13.14 28.31 7.11
CA TRP A 150 12.57 28.43 8.46
C TRP A 150 11.28 27.62 8.61
N ILE A 151 10.43 27.63 7.58
CA ILE A 151 9.20 26.83 7.55
C ILE A 151 9.52 25.33 7.50
N LEU A 152 10.45 24.92 6.63
CA LEU A 152 10.88 23.52 6.53
C LEU A 152 11.53 23.04 7.83
N LEU A 153 12.33 23.88 8.48
CA LEU A 153 12.97 23.56 9.77
C LEU A 153 11.94 23.44 10.89
N SER A 154 10.95 24.33 10.95
CA SER A 154 9.84 24.25 11.90
C SER A 154 9.04 22.95 11.72
N LEU A 155 8.69 22.60 10.49
CA LEU A 155 7.96 21.38 10.17
C LEU A 155 8.75 20.11 10.54
N SER A 156 10.07 20.12 10.29
CA SER A 156 10.96 19.01 10.66
C SER A 156 11.05 18.83 12.17
N ILE A 157 11.16 19.91 12.94
CA ILE A 157 11.18 19.84 14.42
C ILE A 157 9.86 19.27 14.95
N VAL A 158 8.72 19.69 14.40
CA VAL A 158 7.41 19.16 14.78
C VAL A 158 7.30 17.67 14.48
N ALA A 159 7.79 17.21 13.31
CA ALA A 159 7.81 15.80 12.96
C ALA A 159 8.70 14.97 13.89
N TYR A 160 9.89 15.48 14.26
CA TYR A 160 10.76 14.82 15.24
C TYR A 160 10.13 14.76 16.64
N GLY A 161 9.45 15.83 17.07
CA GLY A 161 8.70 15.85 18.32
C GLY A 161 7.58 14.82 18.32
N TRP A 162 6.84 14.71 17.22
CA TRP A 162 5.78 13.71 17.05
C TRP A 162 6.32 12.27 17.15
N LEU A 163 7.45 11.98 16.50
CA LEU A 163 8.10 10.68 16.60
C LEU A 163 8.58 10.37 18.03
N ALA A 164 9.16 11.34 18.72
CA ALA A 164 9.59 11.17 20.11
C ALA A 164 8.42 10.88 21.06
N ILE A 165 7.28 11.58 20.87
CA ILE A 165 6.05 11.32 21.60
C ILE A 165 5.53 9.91 21.30
N GLY A 166 5.51 9.51 20.02
CA GLY A 166 5.10 8.16 19.61
C GLY A 166 5.93 7.06 20.27
N VAL A 167 7.26 7.24 20.36
CA VAL A 167 8.17 6.30 21.04
C VAL A 167 7.96 6.29 22.55
N ALA A 168 7.65 7.44 23.16
CA ALA A 168 7.40 7.55 24.61
C ALA A 168 6.03 6.99 25.05
N VAL A 169 5.04 6.97 24.16
CA VAL A 169 3.68 6.45 24.43
C VAL A 169 3.58 4.95 24.14
N LEU A 170 4.44 4.41 23.27
CA LEU A 170 4.56 2.98 22.97
C LEU A 170 4.67 2.02 24.18
N PRO A 171 5.32 2.34 25.32
CA PRO A 171 5.34 1.45 26.49
C PRO A 171 4.07 1.50 27.36
N PHE A 172 3.08 2.35 27.03
CA PHE A 172 1.83 2.50 27.81
C PHE A 172 0.58 1.93 27.10
N PHE A 173 0.76 1.29 25.94
CA PHE A 173 -0.28 0.60 25.15
C PHE A 173 0.22 -0.79 24.76
#